data_AF-A0A961ZJK0-F1
#
_entry.id   AF-A0A961ZJK0-F1
#
_cell.length_a   1.000
_cell.length_b   1.000
_cell.length_c   1.000
_cell.angle_alpha   90.00
_cell.angle_beta   90.00
_cell.angle_gamma   90.00
#
_symmetry.space_group_name_H-M   'P 1'
#
loop_
_entity.id
_entity.type
_entity.pdbx_description
1 polymer ?
#
loop_
_entity_poly.entity_id
_entity_poly.type
_entity_poly.pdbx_seq_one_letter_code
_entity_poly.pdbx_strand_id
1 'polypeptide(L)'
;MTDRLSDKAAAKQELLRKLQARPGADDPAVIARAAERKAIAEARVARAAEKAAAEERARIETAAREAAEQAEREREAERAEQERIDREAALEEAKKRARDERYAARKAAKR
;
A
#
# COMPACT_ATOMS: atom_id res chain seq x y z
N MET A 1 62.69 -7.03 -6.27
CA MET A 1 61.97 -7.75 -5.18
C MET A 1 62.08 -7.06 -3.83
N THR A 2 63.13 -6.28 -3.56
CA THR A 2 63.34 -5.49 -2.33
C THR A 2 62.37 -4.33 -2.16
N ASP A 3 61.99 -3.64 -3.24
CA ASP A 3 61.13 -2.45 -3.23
C ASP A 3 59.74 -2.70 -2.61
N ARG A 4 59.12 -3.84 -2.95
CA ARG A 4 57.81 -4.24 -2.42
C ARG A 4 57.84 -4.51 -0.91
N LEU A 5 58.97 -4.93 -0.36
CA LEU A 5 59.11 -5.21 1.08
C LEU A 5 59.32 -3.91 1.85
N SER A 6 60.09 -2.96 1.32
CA SER A 6 60.22 -1.61 1.89
C SER A 6 58.89 -0.86 1.86
N ASP A 7 58.13 -0.93 0.77
CA ASP A 7 56.82 -0.27 0.66
C ASP A 7 55.83 -0.77 1.72
N LYS A 8 55.80 -2.09 1.96
CA LYS A 8 54.97 -2.68 3.02
C LYS A 8 55.40 -2.23 4.42
N ALA A 9 56.70 -2.09 4.66
CA ALA A 9 57.21 -1.63 5.94
C ALA A 9 56.87 -0.15 6.18
N ALA A 10 57.04 0.69 5.15
CA ALA A 10 56.66 2.10 5.19
C ALA A 10 55.15 2.28 5.42
N ALA A 11 54.31 1.51 4.72
CA ALA A 11 52.86 1.54 4.90
C ALA A 11 52.43 1.15 6.32
N LYS A 12 53.09 0.15 6.93
CA LYS A 12 52.83 -0.23 8.33
C LYS A 12 53.23 0.86 9.32
N GLN A 13 54.38 1.51 9.11
CA GLN A 13 54.83 2.62 9.95
C GLN A 13 53.89 3.83 9.83
N GLU A 14 53.41 4.14 8.61
CA GLU A 14 52.40 5.18 8.37
C GLU A 14 51.08 4.87 9.10
N LEU A 15 50.61 3.62 9.05
CA LEU A 15 49.42 3.19 9.76
C LEU A 15 49.56 3.34 11.28
N LEU A 16 50.71 2.93 11.84
CA LEU A 16 51.01 3.07 13.27
C LEU A 16 51.08 4.54 13.67
N ARG A 17 51.73 5.39 12.88
CA ARG A 17 51.78 6.84 13.12
C ARG A 17 50.38 7.45 13.12
N LYS A 18 49.52 7.07 12.18
CA LYS A 18 48.11 7.51 12.14
C LYS A 18 47.31 7.03 13.36
N LEU A 19 47.57 5.82 13.84
CA LEU A 19 46.90 5.30 15.03
C LEU A 19 47.32 6.06 16.30
N GLN A 20 48.62 6.37 16.43
CA GLN A 20 49.15 7.14 17.55
C GLN A 20 48.73 8.61 17.52
N ALA A 21 48.58 9.20 16.33
CA ALA A 21 48.14 10.58 16.15
C ALA A 21 46.62 10.78 16.30
N ARG A 22 45.85 9.71 16.47
CA ARG A 22 44.40 9.81 16.64
C ARG A 22 44.07 10.39 18.02
N PRO A 23 43.16 11.38 18.09
CA PRO A 23 42.66 11.85 19.38
C PRO A 23 41.94 10.72 20.12
N GLY A 24 42.14 10.67 21.44
CA GLY A 24 41.51 9.69 22.32
C GLY A 24 40.00 9.86 22.41
N ALA A 25 39.33 8.91 23.07
CA ALA A 25 37.88 8.96 23.26
C ALA A 25 37.43 10.17 24.10
N ASP A 26 38.28 10.62 25.02
CA ASP A 26 38.02 11.78 25.89
C ASP A 26 38.36 13.12 25.25
N ASP A 27 38.83 13.13 24.00
CA ASP A 27 39.09 14.36 23.26
C ASP A 27 37.75 15.10 23.00
N PRO A 28 37.66 16.40 23.34
CA PRO A 28 36.40 17.14 23.25
C PRO A 28 35.84 17.20 21.82
N ALA A 29 36.69 17.19 20.79
CA ALA A 29 36.25 17.18 19.40
C ALA A 29 35.76 15.79 18.95
N VAL A 30 36.24 14.71 19.57
CA VAL A 30 35.68 13.36 19.36
C VAL A 30 34.30 13.25 20.03
N ILE A 31 34.17 13.73 21.26
CA ILE A 31 32.89 13.74 22.01
C ILE A 31 31.84 14.57 21.26
N ALA A 32 32.19 15.77 20.81
CA ALA A 32 31.26 16.64 20.07
C ALA A 32 30.74 15.97 18.79
N ARG A 33 31.62 15.33 18.01
CA ARG A 33 31.23 14.59 16.80
C ARG A 33 30.37 13.37 17.11
N ALA A 34 30.65 12.66 18.20
CA ALA A 34 29.84 11.53 18.63
C ALA A 34 28.43 11.99 19.03
N ALA A 35 28.33 13.08 19.80
CA ALA A 35 27.06 13.69 20.19
C ALA A 35 26.25 14.16 18.98
N GLU A 36 26.88 14.84 18.02
CA GLU A 36 26.22 15.28 16.78
C GLU A 36 25.68 14.08 15.97
N ARG A 37 26.51 13.05 15.78
CA ARG A 37 26.07 11.83 15.07
C ARG A 37 24.92 11.13 15.78
N LYS A 38 24.95 11.08 17.12
CA LYS A 38 23.88 10.51 17.92
C LYS A 38 22.58 11.30 17.75
N ALA A 39 22.63 12.62 17.82
CA ALA A 39 21.46 13.48 17.59
C ALA A 39 20.88 13.29 16.17
N ILE A 40 21.72 13.19 15.15
CA ILE A 40 21.28 12.91 13.78
C ILE A 40 20.63 11.53 13.67
N ALA A 41 21.21 10.51 14.33
CA ALA A 41 20.66 9.16 14.33
C ALA A 41 19.28 9.13 15.02
N GLU A 42 19.15 9.74 16.19
CA GLU A 42 17.88 9.86 16.92
C GLU A 42 16.83 10.59 16.08
N ALA A 43 17.19 11.71 15.43
CA ALA A 43 16.28 12.44 14.54
C ALA A 43 15.88 11.62 13.30
N ARG A 44 16.72 10.70 12.82
CA ARG A 44 16.35 9.77 11.74
C ARG A 44 15.40 8.69 12.22
N VAL A 45 15.65 8.13 13.41
CA VAL A 45 14.76 7.12 14.02
C VAL A 45 13.38 7.72 14.27
N ALA A 46 13.29 8.93 14.82
CA ALA A 46 12.03 9.63 15.05
C ALA A 46 11.24 9.83 13.75
N ARG A 47 11.89 10.38 12.71
CA ARG A 47 11.26 10.56 11.39
C ARG A 47 10.82 9.25 10.74
N ALA A 48 11.61 8.18 10.89
CA ALA A 48 11.25 6.86 10.37
C ALA A 48 10.02 6.29 11.08
N ALA A 49 9.94 6.46 12.41
CA ALA A 49 8.80 6.02 13.21
C ALA A 49 7.52 6.80 12.85
N GLU A 50 7.61 8.13 12.71
CA GLU A 50 6.49 8.96 12.26
C GLU A 50 6.00 8.57 10.87
N LYS A 51 6.93 8.36 9.93
CA LYS A 51 6.60 7.95 8.57
C LYS A 51 5.91 6.57 8.55
N ALA A 52 6.44 5.61 9.29
CA ALA A 52 5.83 4.28 9.39
C ALA A 52 4.41 4.34 10.00
N ALA A 53 4.21 5.16 11.03
CA ALA A 53 2.88 5.35 11.63
C ALA A 53 1.90 6.04 10.66
N ALA A 54 2.36 7.01 9.86
CA ALA A 54 1.54 7.66 8.85
C ALA A 54 1.17 6.72 7.70
N GLU A 55 2.13 5.92 7.21
CA GLU A 55 1.89 4.92 6.17
C GLU A 55 0.89 3.85 6.63
N GLU A 56 1.00 3.38 7.86
CA GLU A 56 0.05 2.40 8.41
C GLU A 56 -1.37 2.97 8.52
N ARG A 57 -1.51 4.21 8.99
CA ARG A 57 -2.82 4.90 9.01
C ARG A 57 -3.42 5.03 7.61
N ALA A 58 -2.60 5.42 6.63
CA ALA A 58 -3.04 5.54 5.25
C ALA A 58 -3.45 4.19 4.65
N ARG A 59 -2.75 3.10 4.97
CA ARG A 59 -3.12 1.74 4.56
C ARG A 59 -4.46 1.30 5.14
N ILE A 60 -4.68 1.55 6.43
CA ILE A 60 -5.95 1.23 7.09
C ILE A 60 -7.09 2.03 6.46
N GLU A 61 -6.89 3.33 6.22
CA GLU A 61 -7.92 4.18 5.62
C GLU A 61 -8.24 3.76 4.17
N THR A 62 -7.23 3.49 3.36
CA THR A 62 -7.41 3.02 1.98
C THR A 62 -8.13 1.68 1.93
N ALA A 63 -7.70 0.71 2.75
CA ALA A 63 -8.38 -0.58 2.84
C ALA A 63 -9.85 -0.45 3.28
N ALA A 64 -10.15 0.45 4.23
CA ALA A 64 -11.53 0.70 4.65
C ALA A 64 -12.38 1.33 3.54
N ARG A 65 -11.82 2.28 2.78
CA ARG A 65 -12.50 2.90 1.63
C ARG A 65 -12.76 1.90 0.52
N GLU A 66 -11.76 1.09 0.17
CA GLU A 66 -11.88 0.04 -0.86
C GLU A 66 -12.93 -1.01 -0.47
N ALA A 67 -12.95 -1.43 0.80
CA ALA A 67 -13.96 -2.37 1.29
C ALA A 67 -15.38 -1.77 1.22
N ALA A 68 -15.55 -0.48 1.58
CA ALA A 68 -16.83 0.19 1.47
C ALA A 68 -17.28 0.36 0.02
N GLU A 69 -16.36 0.72 -0.88
CA GLU A 69 -16.66 0.85 -2.31
C GLU A 69 -17.05 -0.49 -2.93
N GLN A 70 -16.36 -1.58 -2.59
CA GLN A 70 -16.74 -2.91 -3.08
C GLN A 70 -18.11 -3.33 -2.56
N ALA A 71 -18.39 -3.12 -1.27
CA ALA A 71 -19.71 -3.44 -0.71
C ALA A 71 -20.84 -2.65 -1.39
N GLU A 72 -20.62 -1.38 -1.74
CA GLU A 72 -21.62 -0.61 -2.50
C GLU A 72 -21.78 -1.11 -3.94
N ARG A 73 -20.67 -1.44 -4.62
CA ARG A 73 -20.73 -2.02 -5.98
C ARG A 73 -21.46 -3.36 -6.00
N GLU A 74 -21.23 -4.22 -5.02
CA GLU A 74 -21.94 -5.49 -4.87
C GLU A 74 -23.45 -5.26 -4.67
N ARG A 75 -23.83 -4.35 -3.77
CA ARG A 75 -25.24 -3.97 -3.56
C ARG A 75 -25.89 -3.39 -4.81
N GLU A 76 -25.18 -2.55 -5.55
CA GLU A 76 -25.67 -2.01 -6.82
C GLU A 76 -25.87 -3.09 -7.88
N ALA A 77 -24.93 -4.04 -7.98
CA ALA A 77 -25.04 -5.17 -8.89
C ALA A 77 -26.22 -6.08 -8.54
N GLU A 78 -26.41 -6.38 -7.24
CA GLU A 78 -27.57 -7.16 -6.76
C GLU A 78 -28.89 -6.46 -7.07
N ARG A 79 -28.98 -5.14 -6.81
CA ARG A 79 -30.18 -4.34 -7.13
C ARG A 79 -30.46 -4.34 -8.64
N ALA A 80 -29.43 -4.15 -9.45
CA ALA A 80 -29.58 -4.13 -10.91
C ALA A 80 -30.03 -5.49 -11.45
N GLU A 81 -29.50 -6.59 -10.91
CA GLU A 81 -29.91 -7.93 -11.33
C GLU A 81 -31.34 -8.24 -10.90
N GLN A 82 -31.74 -7.89 -9.67
CA GLN A 82 -33.11 -8.06 -9.24
C GLN A 82 -34.08 -7.25 -10.10
N GLU A 83 -33.74 -6.00 -10.42
CA GLU A 83 -34.56 -5.17 -11.31
C GLU A 83 -34.68 -5.78 -12.71
N ARG A 84 -33.62 -6.40 -13.24
CA ARG A 84 -33.67 -7.11 -14.51
C ARG A 84 -34.63 -8.30 -14.45
N ILE A 85 -34.53 -9.12 -13.40
CA ILE A 85 -35.42 -10.26 -13.19
C ILE A 85 -36.87 -9.80 -13.11
N ASP A 86 -37.16 -8.74 -12.35
CA ASP A 86 -38.51 -8.22 -12.17
C ASP A 86 -39.08 -7.67 -13.50
N ARG A 87 -38.25 -6.98 -14.28
CA ARG A 87 -38.64 -6.48 -15.62
C ARG A 87 -38.93 -7.63 -16.58
N GLU A 88 -38.09 -8.66 -16.59
CA GLU A 88 -38.30 -9.85 -17.44
C GLU A 88 -39.58 -10.59 -17.05
N ALA A 89 -39.83 -10.78 -15.75
CA ALA A 89 -41.06 -11.38 -15.24
C ALA A 89 -42.31 -10.58 -15.64
N ALA A 90 -42.27 -9.25 -15.52
CA ALA A 90 -43.37 -8.37 -15.92
C ALA A 90 -43.65 -8.44 -17.44
N LEU A 91 -42.60 -8.53 -18.26
CA LEU A 91 -42.73 -8.69 -19.71
C LEU A 91 -43.36 -10.02 -20.08
N GLU A 92 -42.96 -11.12 -19.44
CA GLU A 92 -43.55 -12.44 -19.68
C GLU A 92 -45.02 -12.49 -19.23
N GLU A 93 -45.36 -11.88 -18.10
CA GLU A 93 -46.75 -11.77 -17.66
C GLU A 93 -47.60 -10.96 -18.66
N ALA A 94 -47.09 -9.83 -19.15
CA ALA A 94 -47.77 -9.02 -20.16
C ALA A 94 -47.99 -9.80 -21.47
N LYS A 95 -46.99 -10.54 -21.95
CA LYS A 95 -47.11 -11.42 -23.13
C LYS A 95 -48.16 -12.50 -22.92
N LYS A 96 -48.22 -13.10 -21.74
CA LYS A 96 -49.22 -14.12 -21.39
C LYS A 96 -50.63 -13.53 -21.41
N ARG A 97 -50.86 -12.40 -20.75
CA ARG A 97 -52.16 -11.69 -20.77
C ARG A 97 -52.60 -11.37 -22.19
N ALA A 98 -51.72 -10.82 -23.03
CA ALA A 98 -52.03 -10.53 -24.42
C ALA A 98 -52.37 -11.79 -25.23
N ARG A 99 -51.73 -12.93 -24.93
CA ARG A 99 -52.05 -14.22 -25.57
C ARG A 99 -53.43 -14.73 -25.14
N ASP A 100 -53.74 -14.64 -23.85
CA ASP A 100 -55.01 -15.08 -23.28
C ASP A 100 -56.18 -14.24 -23.82
N GLU A 101 -56.01 -12.93 -23.95
CA GLU A 101 -56.96 -12.02 -24.60
C GLU A 101 -57.22 -12.40 -26.07
N ARG A 102 -56.15 -12.66 -26.84
CA ARG A 102 -56.28 -13.12 -28.24
C ARG A 102 -57.02 -14.45 -28.33
N TYR A 103 -56.75 -15.38 -27.42
CA TYR A 103 -57.43 -16.67 -27.39
C TYR A 103 -58.92 -16.51 -27.04
N ALA A 104 -59.24 -15.69 -26.05
CA ALA A 104 -60.62 -15.38 -25.67
C ALA A 104 -61.39 -14.74 -26.84
N ALA A 105 -60.80 -13.75 -27.52
CA ALA A 105 -61.40 -13.11 -28.69
C ALA A 105 -61.64 -14.11 -29.83
N ARG A 106 -60.66 -14.97 -30.14
CA ARG A 106 -60.80 -16.02 -31.17
C ARG A 106 -61.89 -17.03 -30.81
N LYS A 107 -62.01 -17.41 -29.53
CA LYS A 107 -63.03 -18.34 -29.05
C LYS A 107 -64.43 -17.73 -29.13
N ALA A 108 -64.56 -16.45 -28.80
CA ALA A 108 -65.81 -15.70 -28.92
C ALA A 108 -66.26 -15.59 -30.39
N ALA A 109 -65.33 -15.38 -31.33
CA ALA A 109 -65.64 -15.30 -32.76
C ALA A 109 -66.01 -16.65 -33.42
N LYS A 110 -65.75 -17.78 -32.74
CA LYS A 110 -66.09 -19.13 -33.23
C LYS A 110 -67.40 -19.70 -32.65
N ARG A 111 -67.98 -19.03 -31.66
CA ARG A 111 -69.32 -19.30 -31.17
C ARG A 111 -70.32 -18.46 -31.95
#